data_AF-A0A5E4K0G3-F1
#
_entry.id   AF-A0A5E4K0G3-F1
#
_cell.length_a   1.000
_cell.length_b   1.000
_cell.length_c   1.000
_cell.angle_alpha   90.00
_cell.angle_beta   90.00
_cell.angle_gamma   90.00
#
_symmetry.space_group_name_H-M   'P 1'
#
loop_
_entity.id
_entity.type
_entity.pdbx_description
1 polymer ?
#
loop_
_entity_poly.entity_id
_entity_poly.type
_entity_poly.pdbx_seq_one_letter_code
_entity_poly.pdbx_strand_id
1 'polypeptide(L)'
;MDNQLRIITAVSVLIFLVMIPLGMVNGVYGFIPDMIFFICLVLFYAWSYNTFRMTAPIFTLLVIGHILHACGIFGWYHISPVPIQWDHITHFIGCMPFAMLFFNWLSQWADAKWFTRKNLLLLIAVFFATIGVGALVELIEFVGFLSLGFGEGGLMFGPGDSVAGLEGNTLMEAVGGGYINTGWDLAFNTIGTLFGIVLMILSKIVVKKKLQKAYYFEPIESFSRKI
;
A
#
# COMPACT_ATOMS: atom_id res chain seq x y z
N MET A 1 -2.45 -22.80 -3.05
CA MET A 1 -2.06 -21.69 -2.17
C MET A 1 -1.11 -22.24 -1.14
N ASP A 2 0.09 -21.67 -1.01
CA ASP A 2 1.08 -22.07 0.00
C ASP A 2 0.47 -22.00 1.41
N ASN A 3 0.85 -22.92 2.30
CA ASN A 3 0.44 -22.93 3.71
C ASN A 3 0.82 -21.60 4.39
N GLN A 4 1.96 -21.01 4.04
CA GLN A 4 2.35 -19.71 4.58
C GLN A 4 1.33 -18.62 4.23
N LEU A 5 0.88 -18.56 2.97
CA LEU A 5 -0.10 -17.56 2.53
C LEU A 5 -1.45 -17.74 3.26
N ARG A 6 -1.91 -18.99 3.41
CA ARG A 6 -3.13 -19.31 4.19
C ARG A 6 -3.05 -18.80 5.62
N ILE A 7 -1.91 -19.00 6.28
CA ILE A 7 -1.69 -18.56 7.66
C ILE A 7 -1.73 -17.03 7.73
N ILE A 8 -0.99 -16.33 6.85
CA ILE A 8 -0.99 -14.86 6.85
C ILE A 8 -2.42 -14.34 6.63
N THR A 9 -3.13 -14.82 5.61
CA THR A 9 -4.53 -14.42 5.35
C THR A 9 -5.43 -14.64 6.57
N ALA A 10 -5.39 -15.83 7.17
CA ALA A 10 -6.24 -16.16 8.32
C ALA A 10 -5.95 -15.27 9.53
N VAL A 11 -4.66 -15.05 9.83
CA VAL A 11 -4.23 -14.18 10.94
C VAL A 11 -4.65 -12.73 10.68
N SER A 12 -4.45 -12.21 9.46
CA SER A 12 -4.87 -10.86 9.08
C SER A 12 -6.37 -10.64 9.26
N VAL A 13 -7.19 -11.58 8.76
CA VAL A 13 -8.65 -11.49 8.91
C VAL A 13 -9.04 -11.53 10.39
N LEU A 14 -8.41 -12.40 11.20
CA LEU A 14 -8.66 -12.46 12.63
C LEU A 14 -8.29 -11.15 13.35
N ILE A 15 -7.18 -10.50 12.96
CA ILE A 15 -6.79 -9.18 13.52
C ILE A 15 -7.89 -8.15 13.29
N PHE A 16 -8.38 -8.01 12.04
CA PHE A 16 -9.46 -7.06 11.75
C PHE A 16 -10.77 -7.40 12.46
N LEU A 17 -11.12 -8.70 12.55
CA LEU A 17 -12.29 -9.14 13.31
C LEU A 17 -12.19 -8.82 14.81
N VAL A 18 -10.99 -8.80 15.39
CA VAL A 18 -10.75 -8.36 16.77
C VAL A 18 -10.76 -6.84 16.90
N MET A 19 -10.26 -6.11 15.89
CA MET A 19 -10.25 -4.64 15.89
C MET A 19 -11.66 -4.03 15.82
N ILE A 20 -12.63 -4.69 15.19
CA ILE A 20 -14.03 -4.22 15.13
C ILE A 20 -14.64 -4.03 16.53
N PRO A 21 -14.73 -5.05 17.41
CA PRO A 21 -15.26 -4.87 18.75
C PRO A 21 -14.40 -3.94 19.61
N LEU A 22 -13.09 -3.86 19.37
CA LEU A 22 -12.23 -2.87 20.04
C LEU A 22 -12.61 -1.44 19.63
N GLY A 23 -12.86 -1.19 18.35
CA GLY A 23 -13.34 0.11 17.85
C GLY A 23 -14.67 0.50 18.50
N MET A 24 -15.59 -0.45 18.68
CA MET A 24 -16.84 -0.24 19.41
C MET A 24 -16.61 0.14 20.88
N VAL A 25 -15.73 -0.59 21.58
CA VAL A 25 -15.41 -0.34 23.00
C VAL A 25 -14.75 1.02 23.19
N ASN A 26 -13.89 1.45 22.26
CA ASN A 26 -13.21 2.73 22.30
C ASN A 26 -14.06 3.90 21.73
N GLY A 27 -15.27 3.63 21.22
CA GLY A 27 -16.16 4.64 20.65
C GLY A 27 -15.71 5.20 19.29
N VAL A 28 -14.79 4.52 18.59
CA VAL A 28 -14.19 4.97 17.31
C VAL A 28 -14.84 4.22 16.13
N TYR A 29 -16.15 4.43 15.95
CA TYR A 29 -16.97 3.66 15.00
C TYR A 29 -16.58 3.85 13.53
N GLY A 30 -15.96 4.98 13.19
CA GLY A 30 -15.60 5.33 11.81
C GLY A 30 -14.58 4.40 11.15
N PHE A 31 -13.78 3.67 11.95
CA PHE A 31 -12.86 2.66 11.43
C PHE A 31 -13.52 1.31 11.12
N ILE A 32 -14.75 1.03 11.57
CA ILE A 32 -15.40 -0.27 11.36
C ILE A 32 -15.60 -0.58 9.86
N PRO A 33 -16.11 0.34 9.03
CA PRO A 33 -16.16 0.16 7.57
C PRO A 33 -14.80 -0.17 6.96
N ASP A 34 -13.74 0.51 7.40
CA ASP A 34 -12.36 0.26 6.92
C ASP A 34 -11.93 -1.17 7.22
N MET A 35 -12.17 -1.69 8.43
CA MET A 35 -11.83 -3.07 8.79
C MET A 35 -12.53 -4.08 7.88
N ILE A 36 -13.81 -3.85 7.58
CA ILE A 36 -14.59 -4.72 6.68
C ILE A 36 -14.01 -4.65 5.27
N PHE A 37 -13.70 -3.45 4.79
CA PHE A 37 -13.07 -3.26 3.49
C PHE A 37 -11.68 -3.90 3.41
N PHE A 38 -10.86 -3.80 4.46
CA PHE A 38 -9.55 -4.43 4.55
C PHE A 38 -9.65 -5.96 4.58
N ILE A 39 -10.64 -6.54 5.25
CA ILE A 39 -10.92 -7.99 5.15
C ILE A 39 -11.17 -8.37 3.69
N CYS A 40 -12.02 -7.62 2.98
CA CYS A 40 -12.29 -7.85 1.57
C CYS A 40 -11.02 -7.71 0.70
N LEU A 41 -10.19 -6.70 0.94
CA LEU A 41 -8.93 -6.51 0.23
C LEU A 41 -7.94 -7.66 0.50
N VAL A 42 -7.80 -8.12 1.74
CA VAL A 42 -6.93 -9.26 2.08
C VAL A 42 -7.38 -10.54 1.38
N LEU A 43 -8.70 -10.80 1.36
CA LEU A 43 -9.26 -11.95 0.64
C LEU A 43 -9.06 -11.80 -0.88
N PHE A 44 -9.24 -10.60 -1.43
CA PHE A 44 -8.99 -10.30 -2.83
C PHE A 44 -7.52 -10.52 -3.20
N TYR A 45 -6.57 -10.06 -2.38
CA TYR A 45 -5.14 -10.31 -2.60
C TYR A 45 -4.82 -11.80 -2.55
N ALA A 46 -5.39 -12.55 -1.59
CA ALA A 46 -5.16 -13.99 -1.49
C ALA A 46 -5.67 -14.74 -2.73
N TRP A 47 -6.85 -14.35 -3.22
CA TRP A 47 -7.43 -14.90 -4.45
C TRP A 47 -6.62 -14.54 -5.70
N SER A 48 -6.15 -13.29 -5.80
CA SER A 48 -5.40 -12.77 -6.95
C SER A 48 -3.88 -12.95 -6.85
N TYR A 49 -3.39 -13.66 -5.85
CA TYR A 49 -1.97 -13.80 -5.53
C TYR A 49 -1.10 -14.25 -6.71
N ASN A 50 -1.52 -15.29 -7.42
CA ASN A 50 -0.79 -15.78 -8.58
C ASN A 50 -0.91 -14.84 -9.79
N THR A 51 -2.08 -14.20 -9.96
CA THR A 51 -2.36 -13.27 -11.07
C THR A 51 -1.45 -12.05 -11.00
N PHE A 52 -1.30 -11.45 -9.82
CA PHE A 52 -0.37 -10.34 -9.59
C PHE A 52 1.07 -10.78 -9.33
N ARG A 53 1.33 -12.09 -9.41
CA ARG A 53 2.64 -12.71 -9.15
C ARG A 53 3.20 -12.31 -7.78
N MET A 54 2.35 -12.11 -6.78
CA MET A 54 2.77 -11.66 -5.46
C MET A 54 3.78 -12.64 -4.83
N THR A 55 4.65 -12.09 -4.00
CA THR A 55 5.52 -12.87 -3.10
C THR A 55 5.00 -12.75 -1.68
N ALA A 56 5.36 -13.69 -0.81
CA ALA A 56 4.94 -13.63 0.59
C ALA A 56 5.34 -12.29 1.26
N PRO A 57 6.55 -11.73 1.04
CA PRO A 57 6.89 -10.40 1.55
C PRO A 57 5.97 -9.27 1.05
N ILE A 58 5.64 -9.23 -0.24
CA ILE A 58 4.75 -8.18 -0.80
C ILE A 58 3.36 -8.31 -0.17
N PHE A 59 2.83 -9.53 -0.11
CA PHE A 59 1.52 -9.79 0.50
C PHE A 59 1.49 -9.38 1.98
N THR A 60 2.51 -9.76 2.76
CA THR A 60 2.63 -9.37 4.17
C THR A 60 2.72 -7.86 4.34
N LEU A 61 3.47 -7.15 3.49
CA LEU A 61 3.61 -5.70 3.61
C LEU A 61 2.31 -4.97 3.23
N LEU A 62 1.55 -5.44 2.23
CA LEU A 62 0.21 -4.91 1.93
C LEU A 62 -0.72 -5.04 3.14
N VAL A 63 -0.74 -6.22 3.76
CA VAL A 63 -1.50 -6.47 4.99
C VAL A 63 -1.06 -5.56 6.13
N ILE A 64 0.25 -5.38 6.34
CA ILE A 64 0.78 -4.51 7.39
C ILE A 64 0.35 -3.07 7.17
N GLY A 65 0.34 -2.56 5.93
CA GLY A 65 -0.18 -1.23 5.62
C GLY A 65 -1.62 -1.04 6.12
N HIS A 66 -2.50 -1.99 5.80
CA HIS A 66 -3.90 -1.98 6.27
C HIS A 66 -4.02 -2.06 7.79
N ILE A 67 -3.19 -2.89 8.45
CA ILE A 67 -3.18 -3.00 9.91
C ILE A 67 -2.71 -1.69 10.55
N LEU A 68 -1.71 -1.01 10.00
CA LEU A 68 -1.21 0.25 10.55
C LEU A 68 -2.27 1.36 10.44
N HIS A 69 -3.01 1.43 9.33
CA HIS A 69 -4.17 2.33 9.19
C HIS A 69 -5.23 2.01 10.25
N ALA A 70 -5.57 0.74 10.37
CA ALA A 70 -6.53 0.23 11.35
C ALA A 70 -6.14 0.53 12.81
N CYS A 71 -4.86 0.71 13.13
CA CYS A 71 -4.43 1.11 14.46
C CYS A 71 -4.85 2.54 14.85
N GLY A 72 -5.46 3.31 13.94
CA GLY A 72 -6.15 4.56 14.27
C GLY A 72 -7.21 4.39 15.36
N ILE A 73 -7.75 3.19 15.57
CA ILE A 73 -8.65 2.87 16.71
C ILE A 73 -8.04 3.16 18.09
N PHE A 74 -6.71 3.26 18.18
CA PHE A 74 -6.00 3.60 19.41
C PHE A 74 -5.77 5.11 19.57
N GLY A 75 -6.33 5.95 18.69
CA GLY A 75 -6.15 7.39 18.68
C GLY A 75 -4.78 7.84 18.14
N TRP A 76 -4.08 6.99 17.40
CA TRP A 76 -2.70 7.27 16.96
C TRP A 76 -2.59 8.38 15.93
N TYR A 77 -3.66 8.65 15.17
CA TYR A 77 -3.74 9.83 14.31
C TYR A 77 -3.68 11.13 15.11
N HIS A 78 -4.24 11.15 16.33
CA HIS A 78 -4.13 12.29 17.24
C HIS A 78 -2.81 12.31 18.01
N ILE A 79 -2.43 11.18 18.62
CA ILE A 79 -1.20 11.07 19.42
C ILE A 79 -0.41 9.88 18.91
N SER A 80 0.56 10.17 18.04
CA SER A 80 1.41 9.12 17.50
C SER A 80 2.21 8.44 18.62
N PRO A 81 2.29 7.09 18.63
CA PRO A 81 3.12 6.35 19.58
C PRO A 81 4.62 6.50 19.31
N VAL A 82 5.00 7.19 18.23
CA VAL A 82 6.38 7.42 17.81
C VAL A 82 6.59 8.90 17.43
N PRO A 83 7.84 9.40 17.31
CA PRO A 83 8.13 10.81 17.01
C PRO A 83 7.75 11.30 15.60
N ILE A 84 7.03 10.50 14.81
CA ILE A 84 6.56 10.83 13.46
C ILE A 84 5.04 10.75 13.50
N GLN A 85 4.34 11.71 12.89
CA GLN A 85 2.88 11.66 12.79
C GLN A 85 2.43 10.33 12.18
N TRP A 86 1.43 9.71 12.81
CA TRP A 86 1.00 8.36 12.44
C TRP A 86 0.49 8.31 11.02
N ASP A 87 -0.21 9.36 10.61
CA ASP A 87 -0.72 9.55 9.26
C ASP A 87 0.38 9.43 8.17
N HIS A 88 1.50 10.12 8.36
CA HIS A 88 2.65 10.00 7.47
C HIS A 88 3.20 8.57 7.36
N ILE A 89 3.11 7.79 8.43
CA ILE A 89 3.53 6.38 8.44
C ILE A 89 2.55 5.55 7.62
N THR A 90 1.25 5.78 7.76
CA THR A 90 0.21 5.03 7.04
C THR A 90 0.24 5.33 5.55
N HIS A 91 0.48 6.57 5.13
CA HIS A 91 0.68 6.90 3.70
C HIS A 91 1.97 6.29 3.13
N PHE A 92 3.08 6.41 3.85
CA PHE A 92 4.35 5.84 3.40
C PHE A 92 4.28 4.31 3.28
N ILE A 93 3.86 3.61 4.36
CA ILE A 93 3.76 2.14 4.38
C ILE A 93 2.54 1.64 3.58
N GLY A 94 1.53 2.48 3.35
CA GLY A 94 0.38 2.18 2.50
C GLY A 94 0.80 2.08 1.03
N CYS A 95 1.44 3.11 0.47
CA CYS A 95 1.81 3.13 -0.95
C CYS A 95 3.06 2.30 -1.30
N MET A 96 4.03 2.17 -0.39
CA MET A 96 5.26 1.39 -0.63
C MET A 96 5.00 -0.04 -1.16
N PRO A 97 4.17 -0.89 -0.51
CA PRO A 97 3.92 -2.26 -0.97
C PRO A 97 3.12 -2.32 -2.28
N PHE A 98 2.30 -1.31 -2.61
CA PHE A 98 1.66 -1.24 -3.93
C PHE A 98 2.68 -0.98 -5.04
N ALA A 99 3.69 -0.14 -4.82
CA ALA A 99 4.80 0.01 -5.75
C ALA A 99 5.53 -1.32 -5.96
N MET A 100 5.76 -2.07 -4.88
CA MET A 100 6.39 -3.39 -4.96
C MET A 100 5.52 -4.40 -5.73
N LEU A 101 4.21 -4.40 -5.47
CA LEU A 101 3.22 -5.21 -6.17
C LEU A 101 3.24 -4.94 -7.68
N PHE A 102 3.03 -3.69 -8.09
CA PHE A 102 2.97 -3.32 -9.49
C PHE A 102 4.31 -3.53 -10.19
N PHE A 103 5.43 -3.22 -9.52
CA PHE A 103 6.76 -3.52 -10.06
C PHE A 103 6.91 -5.00 -10.34
N ASN A 104 6.55 -5.87 -9.39
CA ASN A 104 6.72 -7.30 -9.53
C ASN A 104 5.79 -7.89 -10.59
N TRP A 105 4.54 -7.44 -10.65
CA TRP A 105 3.59 -7.82 -11.68
C TRP A 105 4.05 -7.39 -13.09
N LEU A 106 4.45 -6.12 -13.24
CA LEU A 106 4.90 -5.56 -14.52
C LEU A 106 6.29 -6.07 -14.96
N SER A 107 7.05 -6.66 -14.03
CA SER A 107 8.42 -7.13 -14.28
C SER A 107 8.55 -8.17 -15.40
N GLN A 108 7.47 -8.87 -15.72
CA GLN A 108 7.43 -9.89 -16.76
C GLN A 108 7.55 -9.34 -18.17
N TRP A 109 7.24 -8.06 -18.34
CA TRP A 109 7.40 -7.36 -19.61
C TRP A 109 8.73 -6.61 -19.70
N ALA A 110 9.56 -6.61 -18.64
CA ALA A 110 10.83 -5.88 -18.62
C ALA A 110 11.91 -6.57 -19.48
N ASP A 111 12.77 -5.76 -20.10
CA ASP A 111 13.95 -6.26 -20.82
C ASP A 111 15.05 -6.70 -19.85
N ALA A 112 15.96 -7.55 -20.35
CA ALA A 112 17.10 -8.04 -19.57
C ALA A 112 18.08 -6.93 -19.14
N LYS A 113 18.29 -5.92 -20.01
CA LYS A 113 19.12 -4.74 -19.75
C LYS A 113 18.32 -3.72 -18.94
N TRP A 114 18.91 -3.13 -17.90
CA TRP A 114 18.20 -2.19 -17.02
C TRP A 114 17.87 -0.86 -17.71
N PHE A 115 18.83 -0.26 -18.40
CA PHE A 115 18.70 1.06 -19.02
C PHE A 115 18.13 0.96 -20.45
N THR A 116 16.91 0.44 -20.58
CA THR A 116 16.15 0.52 -21.85
C THR A 116 15.00 1.49 -21.71
N ARG A 117 14.62 2.16 -22.81
CA ARG A 117 13.43 3.04 -22.86
C ARG A 117 12.18 2.31 -22.37
N LYS A 118 12.04 1.02 -22.72
CA LYS A 118 10.93 0.17 -22.28
C LYS A 118 10.90 0.00 -20.76
N ASN A 119 12.04 -0.30 -20.14
CA ASN A 119 12.11 -0.44 -18.68
C ASN A 119 11.85 0.89 -17.97
N LEU A 120 12.32 2.02 -18.53
CA LEU A 120 11.98 3.35 -18.01
C LEU A 120 10.46 3.60 -18.05
N LEU A 121 9.81 3.29 -19.17
CA LEU A 121 8.35 3.43 -19.30
C LEU A 121 7.60 2.52 -18.31
N LEU A 122 8.08 1.31 -18.06
CA LEU A 122 7.51 0.44 -17.04
C LEU A 122 7.66 1.01 -15.63
N LEU A 123 8.79 1.61 -15.28
CA LEU A 123 8.98 2.28 -13.99
C LEU A 123 8.02 3.46 -13.82
N ILE A 124 7.84 4.25 -14.88
CA ILE A 124 6.86 5.35 -14.91
C ILE A 124 5.44 4.80 -14.72
N ALA A 125 5.10 3.68 -15.38
CA ALA A 125 3.80 3.03 -15.21
C ALA A 125 3.58 2.52 -13.77
N VAL A 126 4.60 1.92 -13.14
CA VAL A 126 4.55 1.53 -11.72
C VAL A 126 4.30 2.73 -10.82
N PHE A 127 5.03 3.83 -11.06
CA PHE A 127 4.89 5.06 -10.28
C PHE A 127 3.46 5.59 -10.37
N PHE A 128 2.94 5.82 -11.59
CA PHE A 128 1.58 6.36 -11.76
C PHE A 128 0.49 5.40 -11.27
N ALA A 129 0.64 4.09 -11.43
CA ALA A 129 -0.32 3.13 -10.88
C ALA A 129 -0.37 3.19 -9.35
N THR A 130 0.79 3.32 -8.70
CA THR A 130 0.88 3.40 -7.23
C THR A 130 0.33 4.72 -6.70
N ILE A 131 0.76 5.85 -7.27
CA ILE A 131 0.23 7.16 -6.92
C ILE A 131 -1.27 7.24 -7.20
N GLY A 132 -1.76 6.61 -8.26
CA GLY A 132 -3.17 6.52 -8.57
C GLY A 132 -3.98 5.80 -7.48
N VAL A 133 -3.40 4.80 -6.81
CA VAL A 133 -4.04 4.16 -5.64
C VAL A 133 -4.10 5.14 -4.47
N GLY A 134 -2.99 5.78 -4.12
CA GLY A 134 -2.94 6.78 -3.04
C GLY A 134 -3.93 7.92 -3.27
N ALA A 135 -3.86 8.57 -4.44
CA ALA A 135 -4.75 9.66 -4.82
C ALA A 135 -6.23 9.27 -4.86
N LEU A 136 -6.56 8.01 -5.17
CA LEU A 136 -7.94 7.53 -5.10
C LEU A 136 -8.43 7.43 -3.65
N VAL A 137 -7.58 6.98 -2.72
CA VAL A 137 -7.89 6.93 -1.29
C VAL A 137 -8.10 8.35 -0.76
N GLU A 138 -7.16 9.28 -1.03
CA GLU A 138 -7.29 10.68 -0.63
C GLU A 138 -8.58 11.32 -1.17
N LEU A 139 -8.93 11.01 -2.42
CA LEU A 139 -10.15 11.54 -3.04
C LEU A 139 -11.40 11.00 -2.34
N ILE A 140 -11.41 9.73 -1.95
CA ILE A 140 -12.51 9.11 -1.21
C ILE A 140 -12.64 9.77 0.18
N GLU A 141 -11.53 9.99 0.87
CA GLU A 141 -11.49 10.67 2.17
C GLU A 141 -11.96 12.11 2.06
N PHE A 142 -11.46 12.87 1.07
CA PHE A 142 -11.87 14.25 0.83
C PHE A 142 -13.36 14.36 0.47
N VAL A 143 -13.89 13.47 -0.39
CA VAL A 143 -15.33 13.44 -0.71
C VAL A 143 -16.16 13.04 0.50
N GLY A 144 -15.66 12.09 1.30
CA GLY A 144 -16.27 11.68 2.56
C GLY A 144 -16.35 12.84 3.55
N PHE A 145 -15.26 13.59 3.73
CA PHE A 145 -15.20 14.80 4.53
C PHE A 145 -16.22 15.85 4.07
N LEU A 146 -16.31 16.13 2.76
CA LEU A 146 -17.31 17.07 2.23
C LEU A 146 -18.76 16.61 2.50
N SER A 147 -18.99 15.31 2.65
CA SER A 147 -20.32 14.73 2.83
C SER A 147 -20.70 14.54 4.30
N LEU A 148 -19.73 14.20 5.15
CA LEU A 148 -19.94 13.74 6.54
C LEU A 148 -19.32 14.68 7.58
N GLY A 149 -18.44 15.59 7.16
CA GLY A 149 -17.70 16.49 8.03
C GLY A 149 -16.48 15.85 8.68
N PHE A 150 -16.02 16.48 9.77
CA PHE A 150 -14.86 16.05 10.54
C PHE A 150 -15.18 14.81 11.39
N GLY A 151 -14.26 13.85 11.44
CA GLY A 151 -14.41 12.59 12.18
C GLY A 151 -13.27 11.60 11.89
N GLU A 152 -13.34 10.41 12.48
CA GLU A 152 -12.28 9.39 12.35
C GLU A 152 -12.64 8.32 11.30
N GLY A 153 -11.63 7.68 10.71
CA GLY A 153 -11.78 6.59 9.73
C GLY A 153 -11.64 7.06 8.28
N GLY A 154 -11.52 6.11 7.33
CA GLY A 154 -11.15 6.36 5.93
C GLY A 154 -12.18 7.07 5.06
N LEU A 155 -13.19 7.70 5.65
CA LEU A 155 -14.17 8.57 4.96
C LEU A 155 -14.31 9.94 5.62
N MET A 156 -13.51 10.26 6.64
CA MET A 156 -13.61 11.50 7.41
C MET A 156 -12.22 12.06 7.65
N PHE A 157 -12.12 13.38 7.86
CA PHE A 157 -10.87 13.99 8.32
C PHE A 157 -10.82 14.01 9.83
N GLY A 158 -9.78 13.39 10.38
CA GLY A 158 -9.55 13.25 11.80
C GLY A 158 -8.57 14.31 12.34
N PRO A 159 -8.27 14.26 13.64
CA PRO A 159 -7.29 15.14 14.29
C PRO A 159 -5.90 15.09 13.67
N GLY A 160 -5.51 13.94 13.10
CA GLY A 160 -4.24 13.78 12.38
C GLY A 160 -4.10 14.65 11.14
N ASP A 161 -5.23 15.05 10.55
CA ASP A 161 -5.32 15.85 9.33
C ASP A 161 -5.29 17.35 9.60
N SER A 162 -5.31 17.73 10.88
CA SER A 162 -5.30 19.13 11.29
C SER A 162 -3.88 19.69 11.41
N VAL A 163 -3.73 20.98 11.11
CA VAL A 163 -2.47 21.69 11.36
C VAL A 163 -2.31 21.86 12.87
N ALA A 164 -1.16 21.44 13.40
CA ALA A 164 -0.85 21.52 14.83
C ALA A 164 -1.11 22.93 15.40
N GLY A 165 -1.94 22.99 16.45
CA GLY A 165 -2.32 24.24 17.12
C GLY A 165 -3.59 24.92 16.59
N LEU A 166 -4.30 24.31 15.63
CA LEU A 166 -5.52 24.83 15.01
C LEU A 166 -6.68 23.82 15.05
N GLU A 167 -6.84 23.13 16.18
CA GLU A 167 -7.93 22.18 16.41
C GLU A 167 -9.28 22.92 16.44
N GLY A 168 -10.00 22.92 15.31
CA GLY A 168 -11.32 23.52 15.17
C GLY A 168 -11.74 23.78 13.73
N ASN A 169 -13.05 23.67 13.46
CA ASN A 169 -13.67 23.84 12.13
C ASN A 169 -13.33 25.17 11.43
N THR A 170 -12.88 26.19 12.16
CA THR A 170 -12.83 27.56 11.65
C THR A 170 -11.65 27.89 10.74
N LEU A 171 -10.55 27.12 10.73
CA LEU A 171 -9.40 27.38 9.85
C LEU A 171 -9.24 26.35 8.71
N MET A 172 -9.60 25.09 8.96
CA MET A 172 -9.60 24.04 7.92
C MET A 172 -10.55 24.42 6.76
N GLU A 173 -11.72 24.98 7.10
CA GLU A 173 -12.69 25.53 6.14
C GLU A 173 -12.25 26.89 5.57
N ALA A 174 -11.55 27.74 6.34
CA ALA A 174 -11.25 29.12 5.93
C ALA A 174 -9.97 29.29 5.08
N VAL A 175 -9.01 28.37 5.15
CA VAL A 175 -7.67 28.54 4.53
C VAL A 175 -7.31 27.41 3.55
N GLY A 176 -8.22 26.45 3.34
CA GLY A 176 -7.95 25.27 2.50
C GLY A 176 -7.10 24.21 3.23
N GLY A 177 -7.31 24.03 4.53
CA GLY A 177 -6.55 23.07 5.35
C GLY A 177 -6.61 21.64 4.82
N GLY A 178 -7.77 21.20 4.32
CA GLY A 178 -7.92 19.90 3.65
C GLY A 178 -7.02 19.75 2.41
N TYR A 179 -6.81 20.81 1.62
CA TYR A 179 -5.89 20.76 0.47
C TYR A 179 -4.43 20.64 0.90
N ILE A 180 -4.06 21.26 2.02
CA ILE A 180 -2.69 21.22 2.55
C ILE A 180 -2.40 19.82 3.12
N ASN A 181 -3.32 19.24 3.89
CA ASN A 181 -3.22 17.86 4.38
C ASN A 181 -3.13 16.87 3.21
N THR A 182 -4.10 16.85 2.29
CA THR A 182 -4.02 16.01 1.09
C THR A 182 -2.72 16.21 0.30
N GLY A 183 -2.15 17.42 0.28
CA GLY A 183 -0.85 17.68 -0.31
C GLY A 183 0.32 16.96 0.40
N TRP A 184 0.31 16.93 1.74
CA TRP A 184 1.28 16.18 2.54
C TRP A 184 1.08 14.66 2.39
N ASP A 185 -0.16 14.20 2.38
CA ASP A 185 -0.50 12.78 2.25
C ASP A 185 -0.01 12.24 0.90
N LEU A 186 -0.26 12.99 -0.18
CA LEU A 186 0.32 12.73 -1.50
C LEU A 186 1.85 12.76 -1.52
N ALA A 187 2.49 13.62 -0.72
CA ALA A 187 3.95 13.65 -0.61
C ALA A 187 4.48 12.37 0.06
N PHE A 188 3.88 11.91 1.16
CA PHE A 188 4.28 10.67 1.83
C PHE A 188 3.94 9.43 1.00
N ASN A 189 2.80 9.41 0.31
CA ASN A 189 2.46 8.40 -0.70
C ASN A 189 3.55 8.34 -1.80
N THR A 190 4.04 9.51 -2.24
CA THR A 190 5.12 9.61 -3.23
C THR A 190 6.45 9.07 -2.71
N ILE A 191 6.83 9.43 -1.49
CA ILE A 191 8.07 8.95 -0.86
C ILE A 191 8.00 7.42 -0.69
N GLY A 192 6.88 6.88 -0.21
CA GLY A 192 6.64 5.44 -0.08
C GLY A 192 6.74 4.72 -1.43
N THR A 193 6.10 5.28 -2.47
CA THR A 193 6.15 4.76 -3.84
C THR A 193 7.58 4.67 -4.38
N LEU A 194 8.34 5.76 -4.29
CA LEU A 194 9.73 5.81 -4.75
C LEU A 194 10.59 4.80 -3.99
N PHE A 195 10.40 4.71 -2.67
CA PHE A 195 11.11 3.76 -1.82
C PHE A 195 10.83 2.31 -2.22
N GLY A 196 9.56 1.95 -2.45
CA GLY A 196 9.16 0.63 -2.92
C GLY A 196 9.79 0.26 -4.27
N ILE A 197 9.82 1.21 -5.22
CA ILE A 197 10.51 1.03 -6.52
C ILE A 197 12.00 0.78 -6.32
N VAL A 198 12.68 1.60 -5.51
CA VAL A 198 14.11 1.46 -5.23
C VAL A 198 14.42 0.10 -4.58
N LEU A 199 13.64 -0.33 -3.58
CA LEU A 199 13.80 -1.63 -2.95
C LEU A 199 13.69 -2.78 -3.96
N MET A 200 12.74 -2.72 -4.89
CA MET A 200 12.57 -3.74 -5.91
C MET A 200 13.71 -3.76 -6.93
N ILE A 201 14.25 -2.59 -7.29
CA ILE A 201 15.44 -2.48 -8.14
C ILE A 201 16.64 -3.14 -7.44
N LEU A 202 16.89 -2.76 -6.18
CA LEU A 202 18.00 -3.32 -5.39
C LEU A 202 17.86 -4.83 -5.20
N SER A 203 16.65 -5.30 -4.86
CA SER A 203 16.34 -6.73 -4.73
C SER A 203 16.69 -7.49 -6.00
N LYS A 204 16.28 -7.01 -7.18
CA LYS A 204 16.64 -7.64 -8.45
C LYS A 204 18.15 -7.62 -8.73
N ILE A 205 18.86 -6.56 -8.38
CA ILE A 205 20.33 -6.48 -8.56
C ILE A 205 21.03 -7.51 -7.69
N VAL A 206 20.63 -7.61 -6.41
CA VAL A 206 21.22 -8.56 -5.45
C VAL A 206 20.89 -10.01 -5.83
N VAL A 207 19.65 -10.29 -6.25
CA VAL A 207 19.22 -11.66 -6.61
C VAL A 207 19.78 -12.08 -7.98
N LYS A 208 19.92 -11.18 -8.97
CA LYS A 208 20.58 -11.51 -10.26
C LYS A 208 22.03 -11.98 -10.09
N LYS A 209 22.72 -11.58 -9.01
CA LYS A 209 24.06 -12.12 -8.69
C LYS A 209 24.05 -13.63 -8.41
N LYS A 210 22.89 -14.22 -8.09
CA LYS A 210 22.73 -15.66 -7.80
C LYS A 210 22.13 -16.48 -8.94
N LEU A 211 21.49 -15.87 -9.94
CA LEU A 211 21.08 -16.58 -11.15
C LEU A 211 22.31 -16.76 -12.05
N GLN A 212 23.10 -17.77 -11.68
CA GLN A 212 24.17 -18.36 -12.45
C GLN A 212 23.77 -18.50 -13.92
N LYS A 213 24.74 -18.17 -14.79
CA LYS A 213 24.99 -18.77 -16.11
C LYS A 213 23.86 -19.70 -16.58
N ALA A 214 22.81 -19.12 -17.16
CA ALA A 214 21.87 -19.91 -17.92
C ALA A 214 22.67 -20.51 -19.09
N TYR A 215 22.91 -21.81 -19.00
CA TYR A 215 23.31 -22.67 -20.10
C TYR A 215 22.38 -22.38 -21.29
N TYR A 216 22.82 -21.54 -22.21
CA TYR A 216 22.22 -21.42 -23.53
C TYR A 216 23.28 -21.76 -24.55
N PHE A 217 23.55 -23.06 -24.65
CA PHE A 217 23.80 -23.76 -25.91
C PHE A 217 23.40 -25.22 -25.68
N GLU A 218 22.10 -25.50 -25.55
CA GLU A 218 21.67 -26.79 -26.10
C GLU A 218 21.60 -26.60 -27.63
N PRO A 219 22.37 -27.36 -28.41
CA PRO A 219 22.31 -27.28 -29.85
C PRO A 219 20.90 -27.63 -30.34
N ILE A 220 20.46 -26.92 -31.37
CA ILE A 220 19.13 -26.98 -32.01
C ILE A 220 18.76 -28.41 -32.47
N GLU A 221 19.70 -29.34 -32.49
CA GLU A 221 19.53 -30.73 -32.91
C GLU A 221 18.61 -31.57 -32.01
N SER A 222 18.34 -31.16 -30.76
CA SER A 222 17.49 -31.94 -29.85
C SER A 222 15.99 -31.72 -30.03
N PHE A 223 15.56 -30.70 -30.80
CA PHE A 223 14.13 -30.37 -30.94
C PHE A 223 13.39 -31.23 -31.99
N SER A 224 14.08 -31.98 -32.85
CA SER A 224 13.42 -32.68 -33.97
C SER A 224 13.01 -34.14 -33.72
N ARG A 225 13.21 -34.71 -32.52
CA ARG A 225 12.94 -36.14 -32.26
C ARG A 225 11.72 -36.47 -31.39
N LYS A 226 10.82 -35.51 -31.16
CA LYS A 226 9.56 -35.78 -30.46
C LYS A 226 8.38 -35.12 -31.18
N ILE A 227 8.00 -35.73 -32.31
CA ILE A 227 6.62 -35.76 -32.83
C ILE A 227 6.19 -37.22 -32.74
#